data_AF-A0A267MPT8-F1
#
_entry.id   AF-A0A267MPT8-F1
#
_cell.length_a   1.000
_cell.length_b   1.000
_cell.length_c   1.000
_cell.angle_alpha   90.00
_cell.angle_beta   90.00
_cell.angle_gamma   90.00
#
_symmetry.space_group_name_H-M   'P 1'
#
loop_
_entity.id
_entity.type
_entity.pdbx_description
1 polymer ?
#
loop_
_entity_poly.entity_id
_entity_poly.type
_entity_poly.pdbx_seq_one_letter_code
_entity_poly.pdbx_strand_id
1 'polypeptide(L)'
;MDLSDNRIIIERLIERYDYRGAIEIMEIEGILNHKALKILYSCKHRLNFDFKSAMEEIEKIKPNSRDKTIKMLETYMKLLQYGSAEEIFSELIENTKIQLLSSRYIDFLSRVYRLKEAILKYIFIVNHTGKEKFSFMDEGVQKKAILKILKKRYKIYNPNLSLGVTQYINKHLYSDKRYVRVLSILNSTKMNNIIELRHNSISGHGFLGVSRQILNDIYGDPFEIVDDFIYILDSLNVKIYKNQFDRVNRYLIDEIERDMYYNCLKAK
;
A
#
# COMPACT_ATOMS: atom_id res chain seq x y z
N MET A 1 -3.27 13.66 -33.99
CA MET A 1 -4.18 13.70 -32.82
C MET A 1 -4.17 15.10 -32.30
N ASP A 2 -5.34 15.64 -31.94
CA ASP A 2 -5.43 16.98 -31.35
C ASP A 2 -4.91 16.92 -29.91
N LEU A 3 -4.25 18.00 -29.44
CA LEU A 3 -3.74 18.13 -28.06
C LEU A 3 -4.84 17.88 -27.01
N SER A 4 -6.10 18.15 -27.37
CA SER A 4 -7.30 17.85 -26.58
C SER A 4 -7.51 16.35 -26.35
N ASP A 5 -7.28 15.51 -27.36
CA ASP A 5 -7.51 14.06 -27.27
C ASP A 5 -6.43 13.38 -26.38
N ASN A 6 -5.18 13.81 -26.52
CA ASN A 6 -4.07 13.30 -25.72
C ASN A 6 -4.17 13.67 -24.25
N ARG A 7 -4.76 14.84 -23.92
CA ARG A 7 -5.07 15.22 -22.54
C ARG A 7 -6.05 14.23 -21.90
N ILE A 8 -7.17 13.94 -22.58
CA ILE A 8 -8.18 12.99 -22.09
C ILE A 8 -7.56 11.61 -21.85
N ILE A 9 -6.62 11.21 -22.71
CA ILE A 9 -5.87 9.96 -22.54
C ILE A 9 -5.00 10.00 -21.28
N ILE A 10 -4.19 11.05 -21.08
CA ILE A 10 -3.35 11.21 -19.89
C ILE A 10 -4.18 11.20 -18.61
N GLU A 11 -5.30 11.93 -18.58
CA GLU A 11 -6.22 11.97 -17.46
C GLU A 11 -6.73 10.57 -17.12
N ARG A 12 -7.26 9.84 -18.12
CA ARG A 12 -7.74 8.46 -17.92
C ARG A 12 -6.65 7.50 -17.46
N LEU A 13 -5.41 7.68 -17.90
CA LEU A 13 -4.27 6.88 -17.44
C LEU A 13 -3.96 7.17 -15.97
N ILE A 14 -3.95 8.44 -15.57
CA ILE A 14 -3.75 8.87 -14.18
C ILE A 14 -4.87 8.35 -13.27
N GLU A 15 -6.13 8.48 -13.68
CA GLU A 15 -7.31 7.96 -12.96
C GLU A 15 -7.25 6.44 -12.75
N ARG A 16 -6.63 5.72 -13.68
CA ARG A 16 -6.41 4.27 -13.60
C ARG A 16 -5.09 3.89 -12.92
N TYR A 17 -4.37 4.85 -12.36
CA TYR A 17 -3.05 4.70 -11.74
C TYR A 17 -1.98 4.14 -12.70
N ASP A 18 -2.19 4.26 -14.02
CA ASP A 18 -1.20 3.93 -15.04
C ASP A 18 -0.27 5.11 -15.29
N TYR A 19 0.55 5.39 -14.28
CA TYR A 19 1.52 6.48 -14.31
C TYR A 19 2.57 6.29 -15.38
N ARG A 20 2.90 5.03 -15.72
CA ARG A 20 3.88 4.75 -16.78
C ARG A 20 3.32 5.16 -18.14
N GLY A 21 2.10 4.73 -18.47
CA GLY A 21 1.45 5.15 -19.70
C GLY A 21 1.30 6.67 -19.79
N ALA A 22 0.90 7.32 -18.68
CA ALA A 22 0.78 8.78 -18.64
C ALA A 22 2.11 9.49 -18.95
N ILE A 23 3.22 9.02 -18.37
CA ILE A 23 4.57 9.55 -18.64
C ILE A 23 4.93 9.36 -20.12
N GLU A 24 4.74 8.16 -20.67
CA GLU A 24 5.09 7.84 -22.07
C GLU A 24 4.36 8.77 -23.05
N ILE A 25 3.06 9.02 -22.83
CA ILE A 25 2.29 9.97 -23.66
C ILE A 25 2.78 11.41 -23.46
N MET A 26 3.04 11.85 -22.23
CA MET A 26 3.56 13.20 -21.98
C MET A 26 4.92 13.46 -22.64
N GLU A 27 5.80 12.46 -22.67
CA GLU A 27 7.12 12.55 -23.30
C GLU A 27 7.01 12.62 -24.84
N ILE A 28 6.14 11.80 -25.45
CA ILE A 28 5.88 11.83 -26.91
C ILE A 28 5.36 13.21 -27.35
N GLU A 29 4.46 13.80 -26.56
CA GLU A 29 3.87 15.10 -26.85
C GLU A 29 4.79 16.28 -26.52
N GLY A 30 5.99 16.03 -25.98
CA GLY A 30 6.92 17.08 -25.58
C GLY A 30 6.38 17.95 -24.44
N ILE A 31 5.49 17.43 -23.59
CA ILE A 31 4.94 18.16 -22.44
C ILE A 31 6.01 18.24 -21.36
N LEU A 32 6.73 19.36 -21.33
CA LEU A 32 7.84 19.62 -20.40
C LEU A 32 7.38 20.11 -19.01
N ASN A 33 6.17 19.76 -18.55
CA ASN A 33 5.74 20.08 -17.19
C ASN A 33 6.62 19.32 -16.19
N HIS A 34 7.75 19.92 -15.83
CA HIS A 34 8.77 19.29 -15.00
C HIS A 34 8.17 18.89 -13.66
N LYS A 35 7.23 19.63 -13.10
CA LYS A 35 6.63 19.30 -11.80
C LYS A 35 5.68 18.11 -11.89
N ALA A 36 4.73 18.12 -12.83
CA ALA A 36 3.80 17.01 -13.02
C ALA A 36 4.53 15.71 -13.38
N LEU A 37 5.53 15.78 -14.27
CA LEU A 37 6.36 14.61 -14.60
C LEU A 37 7.05 14.03 -13.36
N LYS A 38 7.65 14.88 -12.51
CA LYS A 38 8.31 14.41 -11.28
C LYS A 38 7.34 13.75 -10.29
N ILE A 39 6.13 14.27 -10.18
CA ILE A 39 5.09 13.63 -9.34
C ILE A 39 4.64 12.30 -9.95
N LEU A 40 4.45 12.22 -11.27
CA LEU A 40 4.11 10.96 -11.95
C LEU A 40 5.19 9.90 -11.76
N TYR A 41 6.47 10.27 -11.93
CA TYR A 41 7.59 9.37 -11.65
C TYR A 41 7.57 8.92 -10.18
N SER A 42 7.35 9.84 -9.23
CA SER A 42 7.22 9.49 -7.81
C SER A 42 6.09 8.47 -7.55
N CYS A 43 4.91 8.70 -8.11
CA CYS A 43 3.77 7.79 -8.02
C CYS A 43 4.09 6.40 -8.62
N LYS A 44 4.76 6.35 -9.78
CA LYS A 44 5.23 5.10 -10.40
C LYS A 44 6.17 4.31 -9.48
N HIS A 45 7.13 4.98 -8.84
CA HIS A 45 8.05 4.33 -7.88
C HIS A 45 7.30 3.84 -6.63
N ARG A 46 6.36 4.64 -6.10
CA ARG A 46 5.52 4.27 -4.95
C ARG A 46 4.66 3.02 -5.20
N LEU A 47 4.09 2.84 -6.39
CA LEU A 47 3.35 1.61 -6.74
C LEU A 47 4.22 0.35 -6.68
N ASN A 48 5.54 0.50 -6.75
CA ASN A 48 6.52 -0.58 -6.64
C ASN A 48 7.21 -0.62 -5.27
N PHE A 49 6.72 0.16 -4.29
CA PHE A 49 7.34 0.31 -2.96
C PHE A 49 8.79 0.81 -2.99
N ASP A 50 9.21 1.45 -4.09
CA ASP A 50 10.53 2.07 -4.24
C ASP A 50 10.50 3.49 -3.68
N PHE A 51 10.42 3.58 -2.35
CA PHE A 51 10.27 4.86 -1.66
C PHE A 51 11.52 5.76 -1.77
N LYS A 52 12.67 5.16 -2.08
CA LYS A 52 13.91 5.91 -2.27
C LYS A 52 13.82 6.73 -3.56
N SER A 53 13.62 6.08 -4.70
CA SER A 53 13.51 6.79 -5.97
C SER A 53 12.25 7.67 -6.03
N ALA A 54 11.16 7.27 -5.37
CA ALA A 54 9.99 8.13 -5.25
C ALA A 54 10.30 9.49 -4.60
N MET A 55 11.12 9.49 -3.55
CA MET A 55 11.54 10.70 -2.84
C MET A 55 12.51 11.54 -3.69
N GLU A 56 13.49 10.90 -4.33
CA GLU A 56 14.46 11.58 -5.20
C GLU A 56 13.76 12.37 -6.33
N GLU A 57 12.64 11.87 -6.86
CA GLU A 57 11.87 12.60 -7.87
C GLU A 57 11.16 13.84 -7.30
N ILE A 58 10.63 13.75 -6.08
CA ILE A 58 9.97 14.89 -5.43
C ILE A 58 10.98 15.94 -4.98
N GLU A 59 12.18 15.56 -4.54
CA GLU A 59 13.25 16.51 -4.18
C GLU A 59 13.72 17.35 -5.38
N LYS A 60 13.60 16.81 -6.61
CA LYS A 60 13.86 17.56 -7.85
C LYS A 60 12.84 18.66 -8.10
N ILE A 61 11.68 18.64 -7.43
CA ILE A 61 10.67 19.70 -7.45
C ILE A 61 11.12 20.78 -6.45
N LYS A 62 12.03 21.66 -6.90
CA LYS A 62 12.62 22.84 -6.21
C LYS A 62 12.36 22.93 -4.68
N PRO A 63 13.41 22.93 -3.82
CA PRO A 63 13.28 22.91 -2.36
C PRO A 63 12.51 24.08 -1.71
N ASN A 64 12.23 25.17 -2.44
CA ASN A 64 11.45 26.33 -1.95
C ASN A 64 10.01 26.37 -2.46
N SER A 65 9.49 25.25 -2.96
CA SER A 65 8.07 25.09 -3.25
C SER A 65 7.22 25.45 -2.02
N ARG A 66 6.40 26.51 -2.11
CA ARG A 66 5.34 26.80 -1.13
C ARG A 66 4.15 25.85 -1.27
N ASP A 67 4.23 24.90 -2.19
CA ASP A 67 3.16 23.95 -2.48
C ASP A 67 2.98 22.98 -1.31
N LYS A 68 1.81 23.10 -0.66
CA LYS A 68 1.44 22.29 0.49
C LYS A 68 1.37 20.80 0.12
N THR A 69 0.94 20.46 -1.09
CA THR A 69 0.84 19.07 -1.55
C THR A 69 2.23 18.44 -1.66
N ILE A 70 3.19 19.16 -2.23
CA ILE A 70 4.58 18.68 -2.34
C ILE A 70 5.20 18.45 -0.96
N LYS A 71 5.03 19.39 -0.02
CA LYS A 71 5.53 19.23 1.36
C LYS A 71 4.90 18.06 2.10
N MET A 72 3.60 17.83 1.89
CA MET A 72 2.90 16.67 2.45
C MET A 72 3.45 15.37 1.87
N LEU A 73 3.67 15.30 0.55
CA LEU A 73 4.28 14.13 -0.10
C LEU A 73 5.70 13.87 0.41
N GLU A 74 6.51 14.92 0.50
CA GLU A 74 7.87 14.85 1.03
C GLU A 74 7.90 14.26 2.45
N THR A 75 7.03 14.78 3.34
CA THR A 75 6.92 14.29 4.72
C THR A 75 6.48 12.83 4.75
N TYR A 76 5.48 12.49 3.94
CA TYR A 76 4.93 11.13 3.88
C TYR A 76 5.97 10.11 3.37
N MET A 77 6.76 10.44 2.34
CA MET A 77 7.81 9.54 1.85
C MET A 77 8.95 9.37 2.87
N LYS A 78 9.33 10.41 3.61
CA LYS A 78 10.29 10.28 4.72
C LYS A 78 9.81 9.27 5.76
N LEU A 79 8.53 9.30 6.10
CA LEU A 79 7.91 8.36 7.03
C LEU A 79 7.83 6.93 6.46
N LEU A 80 7.56 6.78 5.15
CA LEU A 80 7.63 5.49 4.46
C LEU A 80 9.05 4.90 4.45
N GLN A 81 10.06 5.71 4.14
CA GLN A 81 11.46 5.28 4.16
C GLN A 81 11.92 4.90 5.58
N TYR A 82 11.49 5.68 6.58
CA TYR A 82 11.72 5.33 7.97
C TYR A 82 11.03 4.01 8.34
N GLY A 83 9.89 3.68 7.72
CA GLY A 83 9.11 2.48 8.01
C GLY A 83 8.04 2.69 9.07
N SER A 84 7.53 3.91 9.21
CA SER A 84 6.47 4.22 10.17
C SER A 84 5.20 3.41 9.89
N ALA A 85 4.59 2.86 10.95
CA ALA A 85 3.55 1.86 10.81
C ALA A 85 2.30 2.38 10.07
N GLU A 86 1.81 3.56 10.44
CA GLU A 86 0.62 4.17 9.82
C GLU A 86 0.80 4.39 8.32
N GLU A 87 1.95 4.94 7.91
CA GLU A 87 2.27 5.21 6.51
C GLU A 87 2.48 3.91 5.73
N ILE A 88 3.21 2.93 6.28
CA ILE A 88 3.39 1.63 5.62
C ILE A 88 2.05 0.91 5.41
N PHE A 89 1.17 0.90 6.42
CA PHE A 89 -0.16 0.29 6.26
C PHE A 89 -1.03 1.08 5.28
N SER A 90 -1.00 2.41 5.34
CA SER A 90 -1.75 3.27 4.42
C SER A 90 -1.32 3.03 2.97
N GLU A 91 -0.01 3.00 2.72
CA GLU A 91 0.53 2.74 1.39
C GLU A 91 0.16 1.34 0.90
N LEU A 92 0.29 0.32 1.76
CA LEU A 92 -0.02 -1.06 1.40
C LEU A 92 -1.51 -1.28 1.13
N ILE A 93 -2.41 -0.66 1.91
CA ILE A 93 -3.85 -0.72 1.68
C ILE A 93 -4.22 -0.10 0.33
N GLU A 94 -3.74 1.12 0.05
CA GLU A 94 -4.04 1.80 -1.21
C GLU A 94 -3.46 1.03 -2.40
N ASN A 95 -2.22 0.54 -2.30
CA ASN A 95 -1.62 -0.31 -3.32
C ASN A 95 -2.43 -1.59 -3.55
N THR A 96 -2.95 -2.21 -2.49
CA THR A 96 -3.77 -3.42 -2.59
C THR A 96 -5.05 -3.14 -3.38
N LYS A 97 -5.74 -2.04 -3.09
CA LYS A 97 -6.93 -1.60 -3.85
C LYS A 97 -6.59 -1.37 -5.33
N ILE A 98 -5.48 -0.69 -5.60
CA ILE A 98 -5.04 -0.40 -6.98
C ILE A 98 -4.81 -1.69 -7.76
N GLN A 99 -4.16 -2.71 -7.18
CA GLN A 99 -3.99 -3.99 -7.88
C GLN A 99 -5.33 -4.67 -8.22
N LEU A 100 -6.32 -4.58 -7.33
CA LEU A 100 -7.65 -5.11 -7.57
C LEU A 100 -8.36 -4.36 -8.70
N LEU A 101 -8.33 -3.02 -8.67
CA LEU A 101 -8.89 -2.15 -9.72
C LEU A 101 -8.25 -2.42 -11.09
N SER A 102 -6.94 -2.63 -11.13
CA SER A 102 -6.19 -2.95 -12.35
C SER A 102 -6.28 -4.42 -12.78
N SER A 103 -7.16 -5.23 -12.16
CA SER A 103 -7.31 -6.67 -12.45
C SER A 103 -6.02 -7.51 -12.27
N ARG A 104 -5.07 -7.04 -11.45
CA ARG A 104 -3.82 -7.74 -11.14
C ARG A 104 -4.00 -8.62 -9.90
N TYR A 105 -4.80 -9.67 -10.05
CA TYR A 105 -5.28 -10.47 -8.90
C TYR A 105 -4.16 -11.24 -8.17
N ILE A 106 -3.11 -11.67 -8.86
CA ILE A 106 -1.93 -12.32 -8.24
C ILE A 106 -1.18 -11.35 -7.32
N ASP A 107 -1.01 -10.11 -7.79
CA ASP A 107 -0.38 -9.04 -7.02
C ASP A 107 -1.23 -8.59 -5.84
N PHE A 108 -2.56 -8.57 -6.01
CA PHE A 108 -3.52 -8.34 -4.94
C PHE A 108 -3.39 -9.38 -3.83
N LEU A 109 -3.43 -10.67 -4.17
CA LEU A 109 -3.29 -11.77 -3.19
C LEU A 109 -1.97 -11.71 -2.42
N SER A 110 -0.88 -11.38 -3.11
CA SER A 110 0.43 -11.20 -2.49
C SER A 110 0.42 -10.10 -1.42
N ARG A 111 -0.27 -8.99 -1.69
CA ARG A 111 -0.40 -7.86 -0.75
C ARG A 111 -1.36 -8.16 0.39
N VAL A 112 -2.45 -8.91 0.15
CA VAL A 112 -3.35 -9.42 1.20
C VAL A 112 -2.59 -10.28 2.21
N TYR A 113 -1.77 -11.22 1.75
CA TYR A 113 -0.91 -12.01 2.64
C TYR A 113 0.06 -11.10 3.42
N ARG A 114 0.67 -10.12 2.75
CA ARG A 114 1.59 -9.16 3.37
C ARG A 114 0.91 -8.33 4.47
N LEU A 115 -0.33 -7.87 4.25
CA LEU A 115 -1.14 -7.14 5.23
C LEU A 115 -1.41 -7.98 6.47
N LYS A 116 -1.90 -9.21 6.30
CA LYS A 116 -2.13 -10.14 7.42
C LYS A 116 -0.86 -10.37 8.23
N GLU A 117 0.28 -10.62 7.57
CA GLU A 117 1.55 -10.81 8.26
C GLU A 117 2.01 -9.54 8.99
N ALA A 118 1.91 -8.37 8.36
CA ALA A 118 2.31 -7.09 8.95
C ALA A 118 1.47 -6.71 10.18
N ILE A 119 0.16 -6.94 10.14
CA ILE A 119 -0.75 -6.71 11.29
C ILE A 119 -0.36 -7.60 12.46
N LEU A 120 -0.10 -8.89 12.23
CA LEU A 120 0.33 -9.80 13.29
C LEU A 120 1.67 -9.37 13.89
N LYS A 121 2.63 -8.95 13.06
CA LYS A 121 3.89 -8.37 13.55
C LYS A 121 3.65 -7.12 14.40
N TYR A 122 2.79 -6.21 13.94
CA TYR A 122 2.44 -5.00 14.67
C TYR A 122 1.88 -5.32 16.06
N ILE A 123 0.86 -6.18 16.13
CA ILE A 123 0.26 -6.61 17.40
C ILE A 123 1.34 -7.19 18.32
N PHE A 124 2.19 -8.09 17.81
CA PHE A 124 3.24 -8.68 18.62
C PHE A 124 4.22 -7.64 19.17
N ILE A 125 4.72 -6.74 18.32
CA ILE A 125 5.76 -5.76 18.70
C ILE A 125 5.23 -4.76 19.71
N VAL A 126 4.06 -4.18 19.49
CA VAL A 126 3.47 -3.20 20.42
C VAL A 126 3.27 -3.82 21.80
N ASN A 127 2.74 -5.04 21.88
CA ASN A 127 2.47 -5.69 23.17
C ASN A 127 3.72 -6.30 23.83
N HIS A 128 4.70 -6.73 23.04
CA HIS A 128 5.95 -7.27 23.57
C HIS A 128 6.86 -6.18 24.14
N THR A 129 6.93 -5.04 23.46
CA THR A 129 7.87 -3.95 23.76
C THR A 129 7.22 -2.81 24.56
N GLY A 130 5.90 -2.70 24.54
CA GLY A 130 5.17 -1.54 25.07
C GLY A 130 5.34 -0.27 24.24
N LYS A 131 5.92 -0.35 23.03
CA LYS A 131 6.14 0.81 22.14
C LYS A 131 5.13 0.81 21.00
N GLU A 132 4.28 1.84 20.97
CA GLU A 132 3.33 2.05 19.87
C GLU A 132 4.00 2.60 18.61
N LYS A 133 5.10 3.34 18.77
CA LYS A 133 5.91 3.88 17.67
C LYS A 133 7.17 3.05 17.49
N PHE A 134 7.28 2.40 16.34
CA PHE A 134 8.45 1.65 15.91
C PHE A 134 8.53 1.67 14.38
N SER A 135 9.67 1.26 13.83
CA SER A 135 9.84 1.11 12.39
C SER A 135 9.66 -0.35 11.96
N PHE A 136 8.89 -0.59 10.89
CA PHE A 136 8.84 -1.90 10.23
C PHE A 136 10.18 -2.34 9.62
N MET A 137 11.13 -1.42 9.46
CA MET A 137 12.49 -1.71 9.01
C MET A 137 13.40 -2.20 10.15
N ASP A 138 12.97 -2.07 11.42
CA ASP A 138 13.76 -2.50 12.57
C ASP A 138 13.97 -4.02 12.56
N GLU A 139 15.19 -4.46 12.92
CA GLU A 139 15.54 -5.89 12.95
C GLU A 139 14.63 -6.72 13.87
N GLY A 140 14.14 -6.11 14.95
CA GLY A 140 13.23 -6.75 15.91
C GLY A 140 11.88 -7.15 15.32
N VAL A 141 11.46 -6.52 14.22
CA VAL A 141 10.18 -6.78 13.52
C VAL A 141 10.32 -7.94 12.53
N GLN A 142 11.55 -8.35 12.20
CA GLN A 142 11.80 -9.43 11.27
C GLN A 142 11.28 -10.76 11.79
N LYS A 143 10.77 -11.60 10.87
CA LYS A 143 10.19 -12.93 11.19
C LYS A 143 11.09 -13.75 12.10
N LYS A 144 12.40 -13.81 11.79
CA LYS A 144 13.37 -14.59 12.58
C LYS A 144 13.51 -14.07 14.02
N ALA A 145 13.50 -12.75 14.21
CA ALA A 145 13.60 -12.13 15.53
C ALA A 145 12.34 -12.44 16.36
N ILE A 146 11.15 -12.23 15.79
CA ILE A 146 9.88 -12.52 16.47
C ILE A 146 9.78 -14.00 16.86
N LEU A 147 10.07 -14.93 15.94
CA LEU A 147 10.06 -16.37 16.24
C LEU A 147 11.05 -16.75 17.34
N LYS A 148 12.25 -16.14 17.35
CA LYS A 148 13.25 -16.35 18.41
C LYS A 148 12.72 -15.87 19.77
N ILE A 149 12.04 -14.71 19.81
CA ILE A 149 11.44 -14.17 21.04
C ILE A 149 10.29 -15.06 21.52
N LEU A 150 9.36 -15.43 20.62
CA LEU A 150 8.26 -16.36 20.89
C LEU A 150 8.76 -17.66 21.54
N LYS A 151 9.82 -18.26 20.97
CA LYS A 151 10.44 -19.47 21.52
C LYS A 151 11.07 -19.23 22.88
N LYS A 152 11.93 -18.21 23.02
CA LYS A 152 12.74 -18.03 24.24
C LYS A 152 11.93 -17.52 25.43
N ARG A 153 11.09 -16.49 25.21
CA ARG A 153 10.37 -15.76 26.27
C ARG A 153 8.98 -16.33 26.53
N TYR A 154 8.24 -16.69 25.48
CA TYR A 154 6.84 -17.13 25.62
C TYR A 154 6.64 -18.65 25.54
N LYS A 155 7.73 -19.39 25.27
CA LYS A 155 7.72 -20.86 25.09
C LYS A 155 6.75 -21.31 23.99
N ILE A 156 6.70 -20.54 22.90
CA ILE A 156 5.91 -20.82 21.69
C ILE A 156 6.87 -21.28 20.60
N TYR A 157 6.75 -22.54 20.18
CA TYR A 157 7.72 -23.22 19.31
C TYR A 157 7.27 -23.34 17.84
N ASN A 158 6.18 -22.67 17.46
CA ASN A 158 5.64 -22.77 16.11
C ASN A 158 6.59 -22.08 15.08
N PRO A 159 7.03 -22.78 14.02
CA PRO A 159 7.92 -22.19 13.00
C PRO A 159 7.19 -21.22 12.05
N ASN A 160 5.86 -21.30 11.97
CA ASN A 160 5.03 -20.39 11.21
C ASN A 160 4.75 -19.12 12.03
N LEU A 161 5.12 -17.96 11.50
CA LEU A 161 4.97 -16.68 12.19
C LEU A 161 3.50 -16.37 12.52
N SER A 162 2.60 -16.56 11.55
CA SER A 162 1.17 -16.26 11.72
C SER A 162 0.57 -17.11 12.83
N LEU A 163 0.87 -18.42 12.83
CA LEU A 163 0.39 -19.33 13.87
C LEU A 163 1.04 -19.05 15.22
N GLY A 164 2.35 -18.79 15.26
CA GLY A 164 3.07 -18.46 16.48
C GLY A 164 2.56 -17.19 17.15
N VAL A 165 2.30 -16.14 16.37
CA VAL A 165 1.71 -14.89 16.89
C VAL A 165 0.25 -15.09 17.30
N THR A 166 -0.54 -15.88 16.55
CA THR A 166 -1.91 -16.24 16.97
C THR A 166 -1.93 -16.95 18.32
N GLN A 167 -1.02 -17.93 18.53
CA GLN A 167 -0.85 -18.60 19.82
C GLN A 167 -0.46 -17.63 20.94
N TYR A 168 0.41 -16.65 20.64
CA TYR A 168 0.77 -15.61 21.58
C TYR A 168 -0.42 -14.76 22.00
N ILE A 169 -1.20 -14.27 21.02
CA ILE A 169 -2.40 -13.46 21.28
C ILE A 169 -3.42 -14.25 22.12
N ASN A 170 -3.73 -15.50 21.72
CA ASN A 170 -4.68 -16.34 22.45
C ASN A 170 -4.23 -16.69 23.88
N LYS A 171 -2.92 -16.76 24.14
CA LYS A 171 -2.39 -17.11 25.47
C LYS A 171 -2.20 -15.88 26.37
N HIS A 172 -1.81 -14.75 25.80
CA HIS A 172 -1.33 -13.60 26.57
C HIS A 172 -2.18 -12.33 26.43
N LEU A 173 -2.98 -12.22 25.38
CA LEU A 173 -3.79 -11.02 25.09
C LEU A 173 -5.30 -11.32 25.00
N TYR A 174 -5.73 -12.53 25.40
CA TYR A 174 -7.12 -12.98 25.27
C TYR A 174 -8.15 -12.14 26.03
N SER A 175 -7.72 -11.48 27.12
CA SER A 175 -8.59 -10.64 27.95
C SER A 175 -8.98 -9.35 27.25
N ASP A 176 -8.18 -8.86 26.30
CA ASP A 176 -8.50 -7.69 25.50
C ASP A 176 -9.31 -8.11 24.27
N LYS A 177 -10.61 -7.80 24.33
CA LYS A 177 -11.60 -8.13 23.29
C LYS A 177 -11.22 -7.58 21.91
N ARG A 178 -10.40 -6.53 21.83
CA ARG A 178 -9.91 -5.98 20.55
C ARG A 178 -9.10 -7.02 19.79
N TYR A 179 -8.13 -7.66 20.44
CA TYR A 179 -7.28 -8.66 19.77
C TYR A 179 -8.04 -9.94 19.44
N VAL A 180 -8.99 -10.35 20.28
CA VAL A 180 -9.88 -11.48 19.99
C VAL A 180 -10.70 -11.21 18.74
N ARG A 181 -11.28 -10.01 18.62
CA ARG A 181 -12.04 -9.59 17.43
C ARG A 181 -11.15 -9.55 16.19
N VAL A 182 -9.97 -8.94 16.29
CA VAL A 182 -9.01 -8.88 15.18
C VAL A 182 -8.63 -10.28 14.69
N LEU A 183 -8.33 -11.21 15.61
CA LEU A 183 -8.03 -12.59 15.24
C LEU A 183 -9.21 -13.31 14.59
N SER A 184 -10.44 -13.05 15.04
CA SER A 184 -11.64 -13.67 14.45
C SER A 184 -11.80 -13.34 12.97
N ILE A 185 -11.40 -12.13 12.57
CA ILE A 185 -11.44 -11.68 11.17
C ILE A 185 -10.24 -12.26 10.41
N LEU A 186 -9.02 -12.10 10.95
CA LEU A 186 -7.79 -12.57 10.32
C LEU A 186 -7.75 -14.08 10.10
N ASN A 187 -8.41 -14.85 10.97
CA ASN A 187 -8.49 -16.31 10.90
C ASN A 187 -9.88 -16.82 10.51
N SER A 188 -10.75 -15.95 10.00
CA SER A 188 -12.04 -16.35 9.41
C SER A 188 -11.83 -17.35 8.27
N THR A 189 -12.82 -18.20 8.02
CA THR A 189 -12.79 -19.18 6.92
C THR A 189 -12.50 -18.51 5.58
N LYS A 190 -13.21 -17.41 5.27
CA LYS A 190 -13.00 -16.64 4.04
C LYS A 190 -11.56 -16.12 3.91
N MET A 191 -10.98 -15.57 4.98
CA MET A 191 -9.59 -15.08 4.96
C MET A 191 -8.60 -16.22 4.78
N ASN A 192 -8.78 -17.34 5.47
CA ASN A 192 -7.89 -18.49 5.32
C ASN A 192 -7.94 -19.06 3.89
N ASN A 193 -9.12 -19.13 3.28
CA ASN A 193 -9.28 -19.57 1.89
C ASN A 193 -8.58 -18.62 0.89
N ILE A 194 -8.60 -17.30 1.13
CA ILE A 194 -7.83 -16.34 0.31
C ILE A 194 -6.32 -16.56 0.45
N ILE A 195 -5.84 -16.83 1.67
CA ILE A 195 -4.43 -17.11 1.93
C ILE A 195 -4.01 -18.44 1.28
N GLU A 196 -4.89 -19.43 1.28
CA GLU A 196 -4.69 -20.71 0.60
C GLU A 196 -4.69 -20.55 -0.93
N LEU A 197 -5.62 -19.77 -1.49
CA LEU A 197 -5.62 -19.41 -2.91
C LEU A 197 -4.28 -18.78 -3.32
N ARG A 198 -3.76 -17.86 -2.50
CA ARG A 198 -2.41 -17.29 -2.70
C ARG A 198 -1.34 -18.38 -2.68
N HIS A 199 -1.39 -19.28 -1.69
CA HIS A 199 -0.42 -20.38 -1.53
C HIS A 199 -0.38 -21.27 -2.78
N ASN A 200 -1.54 -21.59 -3.35
CA ASN A 200 -1.69 -22.44 -4.53
C ASN A 200 -1.45 -21.71 -5.87
N SER A 201 -1.33 -20.39 -5.86
CA SER A 201 -1.03 -19.57 -7.03
C SER A 201 0.48 -19.39 -7.28
N ILE A 202 0.82 -18.80 -8.44
CA ILE A 202 2.20 -18.46 -8.82
C ILE A 202 2.89 -17.47 -7.86
N SER A 203 2.11 -16.67 -7.13
CA SER A 203 2.69 -15.80 -6.10
C SER A 203 3.14 -16.54 -4.85
N GLY A 204 2.74 -17.81 -4.69
CA GLY A 204 3.07 -18.68 -3.57
C GLY A 204 3.96 -19.84 -3.98
N HIS A 205 3.45 -21.06 -3.83
CA HIS A 205 4.17 -22.30 -4.09
C HIS A 205 3.48 -23.18 -5.15
N GLY A 206 2.39 -22.69 -5.77
CA GLY A 206 1.68 -23.42 -6.82
C GLY A 206 1.64 -22.65 -8.14
N PHE A 207 0.73 -23.05 -9.01
CA PHE A 207 0.60 -22.54 -10.39
C PHE A 207 -0.84 -22.21 -10.77
N LEU A 208 -1.77 -22.20 -9.81
CA LEU A 208 -3.17 -21.90 -10.06
C LEU A 208 -3.35 -20.44 -10.52
N GLY A 209 -4.07 -20.27 -11.62
CA GLY A 209 -4.51 -18.95 -12.09
C GLY A 209 -5.58 -18.35 -11.17
N VAL A 210 -5.65 -17.02 -11.11
CA VAL A 210 -6.60 -16.32 -10.24
C VAL A 210 -7.43 -15.35 -11.09
N SER A 211 -8.75 -15.44 -10.95
CA SER A 211 -9.71 -14.56 -11.59
C SER A 211 -10.56 -13.84 -10.55
N ARG A 212 -11.26 -12.78 -10.98
CA ARG A 212 -12.22 -12.08 -10.11
C ARG A 212 -13.30 -13.00 -9.57
N GLN A 213 -13.81 -13.92 -10.40
CA GLN A 213 -14.87 -14.84 -10.00
C GLN A 213 -14.43 -15.69 -8.81
N ILE A 214 -13.21 -16.24 -8.83
CA ILE A 214 -12.70 -17.05 -7.72
C ILE A 214 -12.63 -16.23 -6.42
N LEU A 215 -12.19 -14.97 -6.51
CA LEU A 215 -12.18 -14.08 -5.33
C LEU A 215 -13.60 -13.82 -4.82
N ASN A 216 -14.56 -13.64 -5.73
CA ASN A 216 -15.95 -13.42 -5.37
C ASN A 216 -16.57 -14.65 -4.70
N ASP A 217 -16.28 -15.85 -5.19
CA ASP A 217 -16.81 -17.10 -4.64
C ASP A 217 -16.31 -17.33 -3.20
N ILE A 218 -15.11 -16.83 -2.86
CA ILE A 218 -14.52 -16.97 -1.53
C ILE A 218 -14.97 -15.86 -0.57
N TYR A 219 -15.08 -14.62 -1.04
CA TYR A 219 -15.19 -13.43 -0.19
C TYR A 219 -16.38 -12.52 -0.49
N GLY A 220 -17.19 -12.80 -1.51
CA GLY A 220 -18.25 -11.90 -1.97
C GLY A 220 -17.69 -10.77 -2.84
N ASP A 221 -17.69 -9.53 -2.36
CA ASP A 221 -16.95 -8.46 -3.04
C ASP A 221 -15.49 -8.46 -2.55
N PRO A 222 -14.47 -8.62 -3.42
CA PRO A 222 -13.07 -8.62 -3.00
C PRO A 222 -12.60 -7.31 -2.37
N PHE A 223 -13.33 -6.21 -2.56
CA PHE A 223 -13.07 -4.97 -1.81
C PHE A 223 -13.34 -5.12 -0.30
N GLU A 224 -14.23 -6.02 0.12
CA GLU A 224 -14.49 -6.30 1.54
C GLU A 224 -13.24 -6.83 2.25
N ILE A 225 -12.31 -7.48 1.54
CA ILE A 225 -11.01 -7.90 2.11
C ILE A 225 -10.25 -6.67 2.61
N VAL A 226 -10.27 -5.59 1.82
CA VAL A 226 -9.58 -4.35 2.16
C VAL A 226 -10.31 -3.63 3.30
N ASP A 227 -11.64 -3.65 3.29
CA ASP A 227 -12.44 -3.06 4.37
C ASP A 227 -12.23 -3.79 5.70
N ASP A 228 -12.13 -5.12 5.68
CA ASP A 228 -11.79 -5.92 6.86
C ASP A 228 -10.41 -5.53 7.42
N PHE A 229 -9.40 -5.32 6.57
CA PHE A 229 -8.10 -4.84 7.03
C PHE A 229 -8.14 -3.42 7.60
N ILE A 230 -8.88 -2.50 6.97
CA ILE A 230 -9.06 -1.15 7.48
C ILE A 230 -9.75 -1.19 8.86
N TYR A 231 -10.79 -2.00 9.01
CA TYR A 231 -11.50 -2.19 10.27
C TYR A 231 -10.58 -2.77 11.36
N ILE A 232 -9.74 -3.75 11.01
CA ILE A 232 -8.75 -4.31 11.93
C ILE A 232 -7.77 -3.23 12.39
N LEU A 233 -7.22 -2.45 11.47
CA LEU A 233 -6.23 -1.41 11.78
C LEU A 233 -6.85 -0.30 12.65
N ASP A 234 -8.09 0.10 12.35
CA ASP A 234 -8.86 1.03 13.19
C ASP A 234 -9.08 0.48 14.61
N SER A 235 -9.44 -0.82 14.73
CA SER A 235 -9.58 -1.49 16.03
C SER A 235 -8.28 -1.56 16.84
N LEU A 236 -7.14 -1.44 16.17
CA LEU A 236 -5.79 -1.39 16.75
C LEU A 236 -5.31 0.05 16.98
N ASN A 237 -6.16 1.06 16.77
CA ASN A 237 -5.83 2.49 16.81
C ASN A 237 -4.71 2.90 15.84
N VAL A 238 -4.58 2.21 14.70
CA VAL A 238 -3.64 2.57 13.63
C VAL A 238 -4.37 3.45 12.63
N LYS A 239 -3.92 4.70 12.50
CA LYS A 239 -4.53 5.64 11.54
C LYS A 239 -4.20 5.25 10.11
N ILE A 240 -5.23 5.21 9.26
CA ILE A 240 -5.10 4.93 7.83
C ILE A 240 -5.43 6.16 7.00
N TYR A 241 -4.45 6.62 6.24
CA TYR A 241 -4.57 7.74 5.31
C TYR A 241 -5.12 7.22 3.97
N LYS A 242 -6.45 7.25 3.82
CA LYS A 242 -7.16 6.76 2.62
C LYS A 242 -7.10 7.74 1.45
N ASN A 243 -7.25 7.22 0.23
CA ASN A 243 -7.41 7.96 -1.04
C ASN A 243 -6.22 8.90 -1.32
N GLN A 244 -5.02 8.49 -0.95
CA GLN A 244 -3.83 9.33 -1.11
C GLN A 244 -3.44 9.46 -2.57
N PHE A 245 -3.45 8.35 -3.32
CA PHE A 245 -3.19 8.39 -4.75
C PHE A 245 -4.24 9.23 -5.47
N ASP A 246 -5.53 9.13 -5.10
CA ASP A 246 -6.59 9.95 -5.72
C ASP A 246 -6.40 11.45 -5.49
N ARG A 247 -5.96 11.83 -4.28
CA ARG A 247 -5.64 13.24 -3.97
C ARG A 247 -4.49 13.74 -4.82
N VAL A 248 -3.45 12.92 -5.02
CA VAL A 248 -2.32 13.25 -5.89
C VAL A 248 -2.73 13.28 -7.36
N ASN A 249 -3.60 12.37 -7.80
CA ASN A 249 -4.12 12.31 -9.16
C ASN A 249 -4.91 13.56 -9.51
N ARG A 250 -5.84 14.00 -8.65
CA ARG A 250 -6.56 15.27 -8.85
C ARG A 250 -5.59 16.44 -8.95
N TYR A 251 -4.63 16.50 -8.03
CA TYR A 251 -3.60 17.53 -8.05
C TYR A 251 -2.74 17.52 -9.33
N LEU A 252 -2.39 16.33 -9.83
CA LEU A 252 -1.66 16.14 -11.09
C LEU A 252 -2.45 16.65 -12.30
N ILE A 253 -3.73 16.29 -12.39
CA ILE A 253 -4.62 16.72 -13.47
C ILE A 253 -4.70 18.24 -13.49
N ASP A 254 -4.94 18.88 -12.34
CA ASP A 254 -4.97 20.35 -12.21
C ASP A 254 -3.64 21.02 -12.61
N GLU A 255 -2.50 20.37 -12.38
CA GLU A 255 -1.18 20.89 -12.74
C GLU A 255 -0.92 20.77 -14.25
N ILE A 256 -1.32 19.66 -14.86
CA ILE A 256 -1.21 19.44 -16.31
C ILE A 256 -2.11 20.42 -17.06
N GLU A 257 -3.33 20.64 -16.59
CA GLU A 257 -4.27 21.60 -17.18
C GLU A 257 -3.71 23.02 -17.22
N ARG A 258 -3.10 23.46 -16.10
CA ARG A 258 -2.48 24.79 -16.01
C ARG A 258 -1.36 24.96 -17.03
N ASP A 259 -0.43 24.02 -17.09
CA ASP A 259 0.73 24.13 -17.98
C ASP A 259 0.34 24.11 -19.47
N MET A 260 -0.65 23.30 -19.85
CA MET A 260 -1.15 23.28 -21.24
C MET A 260 -1.81 24.62 -21.62
N TYR A 261 -2.59 25.23 -20.72
CA TYR A 261 -3.20 26.54 -20.96
C TYR A 261 -2.14 27.63 -21.18
N TYR A 262 -1.07 27.65 -20.37
CA TYR A 262 0.02 28.60 -20.52
C TYR A 262 0.81 28.44 -21.83
N ASN A 263 0.99 27.21 -22.31
CA ASN A 263 1.69 26.95 -23.57
C ASN A 263 0.84 27.35 -24.79
N CYS A 264 -0.49 27.14 -24.76
CA CYS A 264 -1.39 27.63 -25.81
C CYS A 264 -1.42 29.17 -25.91
N LEU A 265 -1.27 29.89 -24.79
CA LEU A 265 -1.21 31.35 -24.78
C LEU A 265 0.12 31.91 -25.32
N LYS A 266 1.22 31.16 -25.21
CA LYS A 266 2.54 31.57 -25.75
C LYS A 266 2.73 31.24 -27.24
N ALA A 267 1.93 30.35 -27.78
CA ALA A 267 1.96 29.95 -29.19
C ALA A 267 1.04 30.81 -30.09
N LYS A 268 0.33 31.77 -29.51
CA LYS A 268 -0.44 32.82 -30.20
C LYS A 268 0.30 34.15 -30.13
#